data_AF-A0A6G3S703-F1
#
_entry.id   AF-A0A6G3S703-F1
#
_cell.length_a   1.000
_cell.length_b   1.000
_cell.length_c   1.000
_cell.angle_alpha   90.00
_cell.angle_beta   90.00
_cell.angle_gamma   90.00
#
_symmetry.space_group_name_H-M   'P 1'
#
loop_
_entity.id
_entity.type
_entity.pdbx_description
1 polymer ?
#
loop_
_entity_poly.entity_id
_entity_poly.type
_entity_poly.pdbx_seq_one_letter_code
_entity_poly.pdbx_strand_id
1 'polypeptide(L)' 'ASLVAAAYGGERGHPVLFGREHWAGIAASAAGDRGARAYLKEHACAVELVECGDIAQAYDIDTAADLHHLE' A
#
# COMPACT_ATOMS: atom_id res chain seq x y z
N ALA A 1 10.06 -3.44 -11.02
CA ALA A 1 9.17 -4.60 -10.84
C ALA A 1 7.75 -4.30 -11.33
N SER A 2 6.83 -5.27 -11.20
CA SER A 2 5.40 -5.16 -11.47
C SER A 2 4.51 -5.22 -10.21
N LEU A 3 5.12 -5.38 -9.03
CA LEU A 3 4.48 -5.20 -7.73
C LEU A 3 5.34 -4.22 -6.93
N VAL A 4 4.88 -2.97 -6.84
CA VAL A 4 5.68 -1.86 -6.28
C VAL A 4 4.82 -1.08 -5.30
N ALA A 5 5.38 -0.67 -4.17
CA ALA A 5 4.68 0.17 -3.21
C ALA A 5 5.56 1.35 -2.81
N ALA A 6 4.92 2.49 -2.53
CA ALA A 6 5.59 3.58 -1.83
C ALA A 6 6.03 3.10 -0.44
N ALA A 7 7.14 3.65 0.04
CA ALA A 7 7.65 3.43 1.38
C ALA A 7 7.96 4.77 2.05
N TYR A 8 7.81 4.78 3.37
CA TYR A 8 8.02 5.94 4.21
C TYR A 8 8.85 5.51 5.41
N GLY A 9 10.16 5.67 5.32
CA GLY A 9 11.08 5.19 6.36
C GLY A 9 11.20 3.67 6.34
N GLY A 10 11.17 3.05 5.16
CA GLY A 10 11.24 1.59 5.00
C GLY A 10 9.90 0.87 5.22
N GLU A 11 8.87 1.56 5.72
CA GLU A 11 7.54 0.97 5.89
C GLU A 11 6.68 1.17 4.65
N ARG A 12 6.08 0.07 4.18
CA ARG A 12 5.19 0.06 3.00
C ARG A 12 3.92 0.89 3.25
N GLY A 13 3.67 1.85 2.37
CA GLY A 13 2.44 2.66 2.33
C GLY A 13 1.73 2.63 0.97
N HIS A 14 0.78 3.54 0.80
CA HIS A 14 0.14 3.84 -0.49
C HIS A 14 0.88 5.00 -1.19
N PRO A 15 0.81 5.09 -2.53
CA PRO A 15 0.12 4.18 -3.46
C PRO A 15 0.83 2.85 -3.69
N VAL A 16 0.11 1.87 -4.25
CA VAL A 16 0.64 0.57 -4.67
C VAL A 16 0.33 0.34 -6.15
N LEU A 17 1.35 -0.06 -6.91
CA LEU A 17 1.24 -0.49 -8.30
C LEU A 17 1.06 -2.00 -8.36
N PHE A 18 0.03 -2.43 -9.09
CA PHE A 18 -0.25 -3.84 -9.37
C PHE A 18 -0.22 -4.10 -10.89
N GLY A 19 0.82 -4.78 -11.35
CA GLY A 19 0.88 -5.37 -12.69
C GLY A 19 -0.23 -6.38 -12.91
N ARG A 20 -0.61 -6.57 -14.17
CA ARG A 20 -1.78 -7.37 -14.58
C ARG A 20 -1.73 -8.81 -14.05
N GLU A 21 -0.53 -9.38 -13.95
CA GLU A 21 -0.29 -10.74 -13.45
C GLU A 21 -0.72 -10.94 -11.98
N HIS A 22 -0.79 -9.88 -11.18
CA HIS A 22 -1.17 -9.94 -9.78
C HIS A 22 -2.70 -9.86 -9.58
N TRP A 23 -3.44 -9.38 -10.58
CA TRP A 23 -4.86 -9.05 -10.43
C TRP A 23 -5.72 -10.25 -10.05
N ALA A 24 -5.47 -11.41 -10.66
CA ALA A 24 -6.25 -12.63 -10.38
C ALA A 24 -6.06 -13.09 -8.92
N GLY A 25 -4.82 -13.06 -8.42
CA GLY A 25 -4.52 -13.44 -7.04
C GLY A 25 -5.10 -12.46 -6.02
N ILE A 26 -5.02 -11.16 -6.31
CA ILE A 26 -5.66 -10.13 -5.49
C ILE A 26 -7.17 -10.35 -5.42
N ALA A 27 -7.82 -10.49 -6.58
CA ALA A 27 -9.27 -10.69 -6.66
C ALA A 27 -9.74 -11.96 -5.94
N ALA A 28 -8.95 -13.04 -5.98
CA ALA A 28 -9.27 -14.29 -5.27
C ALA A 28 -9.19 -14.16 -3.74
N SER A 29 -8.32 -13.27 -3.22
CA SER A 29 -8.11 -13.06 -1.79
C SER A 29 -8.94 -11.90 -1.19
N ALA A 30 -9.44 -11.01 -2.04
CA ALA A 30 -10.17 -9.83 -1.62
C ALA A 30 -11.56 -10.22 -1.08
N ALA A 31 -11.92 -9.70 0.08
CA ALA A 31 -13.20 -9.98 0.71
C ALA A 31 -13.66 -8.80 1.57
N GLY A 32 -14.87 -8.29 1.31
CA GLY A 32 -15.42 -7.15 2.03
C GLY A 32 -14.54 -5.90 1.88
N ASP A 33 -14.11 -5.34 3.01
CA ASP A 33 -13.21 -4.19 3.12
C ASP A 33 -11.73 -4.54 2.96
N ARG A 34 -11.39 -5.84 2.91
CA ARG A 34 -10.02 -6.32 2.75
C ARG A 34 -9.71 -6.46 1.27
N GLY A 35 -9.09 -5.42 0.71
CA GLY A 35 -8.51 -5.45 -0.64
C GLY A 35 -7.23 -6.30 -0.71
N ALA A 36 -6.21 -5.82 -1.41
CA ALA A 36 -4.95 -6.55 -1.65
C ALA A 36 -4.05 -6.79 -0.42
N ARG A 37 -4.50 -6.45 0.80
CA ARG A 37 -3.67 -6.52 2.02
C ARG A 37 -3.13 -7.92 2.29
N ALA A 38 -3.97 -8.94 2.15
CA ALA A 38 -3.57 -10.34 2.34
C ALA A 38 -2.56 -10.77 1.26
N TYR A 39 -2.86 -10.47 0.00
CA TYR A 39 -1.99 -10.74 -1.14
C TYR A 39 -0.59 -10.12 -0.98
N LEU A 40 -0.53 -8.85 -0.61
CA LEU A 40 0.74 -8.13 -0.38
C LEU A 40 1.55 -8.72 0.77
N LYS A 41 0.90 -9.21 1.84
CA LYS A 41 1.58 -9.86 2.95
C LYS A 41 2.20 -11.20 2.53
N GLU A 42 1.47 -11.98 1.74
CA GLU A 42 1.95 -13.25 1.18
C GLU A 42 3.12 -13.04 0.22
N HIS A 43 3.09 -11.97 -0.57
CA HIS A 43 4.09 -11.65 -1.60
C HIS A 43 5.14 -10.64 -1.13
N ALA A 44 5.33 -10.44 0.18
CA ALA A 44 6.18 -9.37 0.72
C ALA A 44 7.61 -9.37 0.16
N CYS A 45 8.18 -10.54 -0.14
CA CYS A 45 9.51 -10.66 -0.73
C CYS A 45 9.59 -10.21 -2.20
N ALA A 46 8.46 -10.12 -2.89
CA ALA A 46 8.35 -9.70 -4.29
C ALA A 46 7.94 -8.23 -4.42
N VAL A 47 7.55 -7.56 -3.33
CA VAL A 47 7.19 -6.14 -3.33
C VAL A 47 8.47 -5.32 -3.40
N GLU A 48 8.63 -4.53 -4.46
CA GLU A 48 9.66 -3.51 -4.54
C GLU A 48 9.19 -2.25 -3.80
N LEU A 49 10.01 -1.70 -2.91
CA LEU A 49 9.71 -0.48 -2.16
C LEU A 49 10.38 0.73 -2.81
N VAL A 50 9.64 1.82 -2.92
CA VAL A 50 10.13 3.12 -3.41
C VAL A 50 9.99 4.14 -2.29
N GLU A 51 11.09 4.62 -1.73
CA GLU A 51 11.06 5.64 -0.68
C GLU A 51 10.50 6.96 -1.20
N CYS A 52 9.49 7.48 -0.51
CA CYS A 52 8.79 8.73 -0.80
C CYS A 52 8.73 9.67 0.41
N GLY A 53 9.44 9.36 1.50
CA GLY A 53 9.38 10.12 2.76
C GLY A 53 9.90 11.55 2.68
N ASP A 54 10.57 11.92 1.59
CA ASP A 54 11.05 13.28 1.29
C ASP A 54 10.03 14.14 0.52
N ILE A 55 9.03 13.50 -0.12
CA ILE A 55 8.05 14.17 -0.98
C ILE A 55 6.61 14.09 -0.44
N ALA A 56 6.31 13.16 0.46
CA ALA A 56 4.96 12.95 0.97
C ALA A 56 4.97 12.31 2.37
N GLN A 57 3.81 12.37 3.02
CA GLN A 57 3.52 11.69 4.29
C GLN A 57 2.36 10.72 4.09
N ALA A 58 2.44 9.55 4.73
CA ALA A 58 1.48 8.45 4.57
C ALA A 58 0.41 8.43 5.66
N TYR A 59 -0.15 9.59 6.00
CA TYR A 59 -1.20 9.67 7.02
C TYR A 59 -2.54 9.19 6.46
N ASP A 60 -3.17 8.26 7.17
CA ASP A 60 -4.58 7.93 6.98
C ASP A 60 -5.42 8.83 7.90
N ILE A 61 -6.55 9.34 7.38
CA ILE A 61 -7.45 10.23 8.11
C ILE A 61 -8.71 9.43 8.46
N ASP A 62 -8.68 8.73 9.59
CA ASP A 62 -9.74 7.80 10.01
C ASP A 62 -10.69 8.40 11.05
N THR A 63 -10.21 9.38 11.81
CA THR A 63 -10.92 10.03 12.91
C THR A 63 -10.86 11.55 12.80
N ALA A 64 -11.74 12.23 13.54
CA ALA A 64 -11.73 13.70 13.59
C ALA A 64 -10.41 14.28 14.15
N ALA A 65 -9.69 13.52 14.98
CA ALA A 65 -8.40 13.95 15.51
C ALA A 65 -7.32 13.99 14.43
N ASP A 66 -7.42 13.15 13.40
CA ASP A 66 -6.42 13.03 12.34
C ASP A 66 -6.43 14.23 11.38
N LEU A 67 -7.49 15.05 11.39
CA LEU A 67 -7.61 16.23 10.52
C LEU A 67 -6.49 17.26 10.72
N HIS A 68 -5.82 17.26 11.88
CA HIS A 68 -4.64 18.10 12.11
C HIS A 68 -3.50 17.81 11.10
N HIS A 69 -3.47 16.64 10.49
CA HIS A 69 -2.50 16.30 9.45
C HIS A 69 -2.72 17.00 8.10
N LEU A 70 -3.83 17.75 7.92
CA LEU A 70 -4.18 18.45 6.67
C LEU A 70 -3.90 19.96 6.71
N GLU A 71 -3.44 20.49 7.84
CA GLU A 71 -3.12 21.91 8.05
C GLU A 71 -1.68 22.25 7.64
#